data_AF-A0A958R9T0-F1
#
_entry.id   AF-A0A958R9T0-F1
#
_cell.length_a   1.000
_cell.length_b   1.000
_cell.length_c   1.000
_cell.angle_alpha   90.00
_cell.angle_beta   90.00
_cell.angle_gamma   90.00
#
_symmetry.space_group_name_H-M   'P 1'
#
loop_
_entity.id
_entity.type
_entity.pdbx_description
1 polymer ?
#
loop_
_entity_poly.entity_id
_entity_poly.type
_entity_poly.pdbx_seq_one_letter_code
_entity_poly.pdbx_strand_id
1 'polypeptide(L)'
;YGVSSACGSSNDMEYLGIKFSSDEDFLKRSIDKAGICVLHAPLFHPAMKNVAPIRRELGVKTFFNMLGPMVNPSFPKNQMVGVFNLELLRLYGYLYQNTNTNYAIVHALDGYDEISLTGNTKVISNHAETMFSPEDLGLSEITQESIFGGSTVESSARIFMDVIQGIGTEQQNNVVCANAGLA
;
A
#
# COMPACT_ATOMS: atom_id res chain seq x y z
N TYR A 1 -10.14 -1.31 10.26
CA TYR A 1 -10.98 -0.95 9.11
C TYR A 1 -10.79 0.54 8.85
N GLY A 2 -10.49 0.90 7.60
CA GLY A 2 -9.74 2.10 7.20
C GLY A 2 -10.30 3.46 7.66
N VAL A 3 -9.42 4.45 7.83
CA VAL A 3 -9.74 5.78 8.36
C VAL A 3 -9.69 6.88 7.27
N SER A 4 -9.52 6.54 5.98
CA SER A 4 -9.48 7.55 4.90
C SER A 4 -10.15 7.18 3.57
N SER A 5 -10.47 5.91 3.31
CA SER A 5 -11.16 5.47 2.09
C SER A 5 -12.51 4.82 2.42
N ALA A 6 -13.50 5.01 1.55
CA ALA A 6 -14.78 4.31 1.60
C ALA A 6 -14.59 2.78 1.58
N CYS A 7 -13.51 2.29 0.96
CA CYS A 7 -13.18 0.87 0.81
C CYS A 7 -11.67 0.64 1.06
N GLY A 8 -11.33 -0.22 2.02
CA GLY A 8 -9.93 -0.64 2.23
C GLY A 8 -9.65 -1.96 1.51
N SER A 9 -8.40 -2.22 1.14
CA SER A 9 -7.99 -3.44 0.42
C SER A 9 -8.48 -4.74 1.05
N SER A 10 -8.55 -4.83 2.39
CA SER A 10 -9.09 -6.00 3.07
C SER A 10 -10.58 -6.22 2.81
N ASN A 11 -11.38 -5.15 2.71
CA ASN A 11 -12.81 -5.27 2.42
C ASN A 11 -13.03 -5.78 0.99
N ASP A 12 -12.25 -5.27 0.03
CA ASP A 12 -12.34 -5.68 -1.37
C ASP A 12 -11.92 -7.15 -1.54
N MET A 13 -10.84 -7.56 -0.86
CA MET A 13 -10.39 -8.96 -0.83
C MET A 13 -11.44 -9.89 -0.20
N GLU A 14 -12.05 -9.52 0.92
CA GLU A 14 -13.14 -10.30 1.55
C GLU A 14 -14.36 -10.41 0.62
N TYR A 15 -14.73 -9.31 -0.04
CA TYR A 15 -15.82 -9.30 -1.01
C TYR A 15 -15.56 -10.25 -2.19
N LEU A 16 -14.30 -10.32 -2.65
CA LEU A 16 -13.85 -11.26 -3.69
C LEU A 16 -13.66 -12.70 -3.18
N GLY A 17 -13.95 -12.97 -1.90
CA GLY A 17 -13.96 -14.31 -1.33
C GLY A 17 -12.65 -14.76 -0.68
N ILE A 18 -11.67 -13.86 -0.51
CA ILE A 18 -10.45 -14.16 0.25
C ILE A 18 -10.80 -14.37 1.72
N LYS A 19 -10.30 -15.47 2.29
CA LYS A 19 -10.40 -15.77 3.71
C LYS A 19 -9.10 -15.43 4.40
N PHE A 20 -9.12 -14.47 5.33
CA PHE A 20 -7.97 -14.16 6.16
C PHE A 20 -7.78 -15.20 7.25
N SER A 21 -6.53 -15.57 7.51
CA SER A 21 -6.16 -16.55 8.52
C SER A 21 -4.80 -16.19 9.13
N SER A 22 -4.58 -16.59 10.38
CA SER A 22 -3.25 -16.62 11.02
C SER A 22 -2.71 -18.05 11.14
N ASP A 23 -3.39 -19.04 10.55
CA ASP A 23 -2.89 -20.41 10.46
C ASP A 23 -1.67 -20.45 9.53
N GLU A 24 -0.51 -20.73 10.12
CA GLU A 24 0.77 -20.78 9.42
C GLU A 24 0.76 -21.80 8.27
N ASP A 25 0.13 -22.96 8.44
CA ASP A 25 0.08 -24.00 7.41
C ASP A 25 -0.79 -23.56 6.23
N PHE A 26 -1.89 -22.85 6.50
CA PHE A 26 -2.73 -22.26 5.45
C PHE A 26 -1.96 -21.20 4.66
N LEU A 27 -1.21 -20.34 5.34
CA LEU A 27 -0.45 -19.27 4.71
C LEU A 27 0.73 -19.79 3.88
N LYS A 28 1.49 -20.76 4.41
CA LYS A 28 2.56 -21.44 3.65
C LYS A 28 2.00 -22.08 2.38
N ARG A 29 0.89 -22.82 2.48
CA ARG A 29 0.23 -23.40 1.29
C ARG A 29 -0.24 -22.35 0.28
N SER A 30 -0.63 -21.16 0.74
CA SER A 30 -1.06 -20.06 -0.14
C SER A 30 0.12 -19.53 -0.94
N ILE A 31 1.27 -19.32 -0.29
CA ILE A 31 2.53 -18.96 -0.96
C ILE A 31 2.96 -20.07 -1.92
N ASP A 32 3.00 -21.33 -1.47
CA ASP A 32 3.49 -22.46 -2.26
C ASP A 32 2.65 -22.71 -3.54
N LYS A 33 1.33 -22.48 -3.48
CA LYS A 33 0.41 -22.76 -4.60
C LYS A 33 0.14 -21.55 -5.49
N ALA A 34 0.05 -20.36 -4.91
CA ALA A 34 -0.38 -19.15 -5.62
C ALA A 34 0.72 -18.09 -5.74
N GLY A 35 1.86 -18.25 -5.05
CA GLY A 35 2.94 -17.27 -5.03
C GLY A 35 2.65 -16.03 -4.17
N ILE A 36 1.50 -15.97 -3.51
CA ILE A 36 1.04 -14.82 -2.72
C ILE A 36 0.32 -15.29 -1.45
N CYS A 37 0.50 -14.55 -0.35
CA CYS A 37 -0.38 -14.65 0.82
C CYS A 37 -0.65 -13.26 1.39
N VAL A 38 -1.75 -13.12 2.13
CA VAL A 38 -2.17 -11.86 2.74
C VAL A 38 -2.13 -11.98 4.25
N LEU A 39 -1.31 -11.15 4.89
CA LEU A 39 -1.20 -11.06 6.34
C LEU A 39 -2.12 -9.96 6.87
N HIS A 40 -3.33 -10.34 7.29
CA HIS A 40 -4.31 -9.37 7.80
C HIS A 40 -3.90 -8.85 9.19
N ALA A 41 -3.53 -7.57 9.27
CA ALA A 41 -2.87 -6.99 10.45
C ALA A 41 -3.54 -7.26 11.81
N PRO A 42 -4.90 -7.21 11.96
CA PRO A 42 -5.58 -7.56 13.20
C PRO A 42 -5.33 -8.97 13.74
N LEU A 43 -4.99 -9.94 12.87
CA LEU A 43 -4.71 -11.31 13.26
C LEU A 43 -3.26 -11.49 13.75
N PHE A 44 -2.34 -10.68 13.24
CA PHE A 44 -0.90 -10.77 13.55
C PHE A 44 -0.44 -9.81 14.65
N HIS A 45 -1.25 -8.80 14.96
CA HIS A 45 -0.93 -7.80 15.98
C HIS A 45 -2.03 -7.73 17.06
N PRO A 46 -2.33 -8.84 17.77
CA PRO A 46 -3.44 -8.88 18.72
C PRO A 46 -3.28 -7.86 19.87
N ALA A 47 -2.03 -7.57 20.26
CA ALA A 47 -1.72 -6.54 21.25
C ALA A 47 -2.23 -5.14 20.85
N MET A 48 -2.41 -4.87 19.55
CA MET A 48 -2.95 -3.58 19.09
C MET A 48 -4.40 -3.35 19.54
N LYS A 49 -5.15 -4.40 19.91
CA LYS A 49 -6.49 -4.28 20.49
C LYS A 49 -6.46 -3.53 21.82
N ASN A 50 -5.39 -3.67 22.61
CA ASN A 50 -5.25 -3.02 23.91
C ASN A 50 -5.07 -1.50 23.79
N VAL A 51 -4.47 -1.03 22.69
CA VAL A 51 -4.27 0.40 22.42
C VAL A 51 -5.39 1.00 21.56
N ALA A 52 -6.34 0.21 21.08
CA ALA A 52 -7.44 0.71 20.26
C ALA A 52 -8.34 1.73 20.97
N PRO A 53 -8.73 1.56 22.26
CA PRO A 53 -9.55 2.54 22.97
C PRO A 53 -8.87 3.90 23.09
N ILE A 54 -7.59 3.91 23.53
CA ILE A 54 -6.84 5.16 23.72
C ILE A 54 -6.56 5.88 22.40
N ARG A 55 -6.31 5.12 21.32
CA ARG A 55 -6.16 5.71 19.98
C ARG A 55 -7.44 6.37 19.49
N ARG A 56 -8.59 5.77 19.77
CA ARG A 56 -9.90 6.33 19.41
C ARG A 56 -10.19 7.61 20.18
N GLU A 57 -9.88 7.63 21.47
CA GLU A 57 -10.06 8.79 22.34
C GLU A 57 -9.13 9.95 21.97
N LEU A 58 -7.87 9.67 21.64
CA LEU A 58 -6.91 10.69 21.21
C LEU A 58 -7.32 11.35 19.88
N GLY A 59 -7.90 10.60 18.93
CA GLY A 59 -8.36 11.14 17.65
C GLY A 59 -7.28 11.73 16.73
N VAL A 60 -6.01 11.68 17.14
CA VAL A 60 -4.86 12.23 16.40
C VAL A 60 -3.94 11.12 15.89
N LYS A 61 -3.17 11.42 14.84
CA LYS A 61 -2.13 10.51 14.33
C LYS A 61 -1.03 10.35 15.39
N THR A 62 -0.58 9.12 15.60
CA THR A 62 0.47 8.77 16.58
C THR A 62 1.54 7.90 15.91
N PHE A 63 2.63 7.58 16.62
CA PHE A 63 3.67 6.67 16.11
C PHE A 63 3.12 5.28 15.71
N PHE A 64 1.98 4.84 16.25
CA PHE A 64 1.32 3.59 15.82
C PHE A 64 0.92 3.60 14.34
N ASN A 65 0.67 4.78 13.76
CA ASN A 65 0.41 4.92 12.32
C ASN A 65 1.68 4.66 11.48
N MET A 66 2.86 4.80 12.07
CA MET A 66 4.15 4.56 11.41
C MET A 66 4.67 3.13 11.61
N LEU A 67 4.15 2.38 12.58
CA LEU A 67 4.68 1.04 12.83
C LEU A 67 4.24 0.04 11.78
N GLY A 68 3.06 0.23 11.16
CA GLY A 68 2.41 -0.77 10.31
C GLY A 68 3.33 -1.46 9.30
N PRO A 69 4.00 -0.72 8.40
CA PRO A 69 4.91 -1.33 7.43
C PRO A 69 6.16 -1.96 8.07
N MET A 70 6.65 -1.42 9.19
CA MET A 70 7.89 -1.88 9.82
C MET A 70 7.73 -3.17 10.65
N VAL A 71 6.49 -3.55 10.97
CA VAL A 71 6.19 -4.74 11.79
C VAL A 71 5.64 -5.89 10.96
N ASN A 72 6.01 -5.99 9.68
CA ASN A 72 5.58 -7.11 8.85
C ASN A 72 6.07 -8.45 9.46
N PRO A 73 5.14 -9.37 9.83
CA PRO A 73 5.50 -10.62 10.52
C PRO A 73 6.41 -11.54 9.72
N SER A 74 6.47 -11.40 8.38
CA SER A 74 7.31 -12.24 7.52
C SER A 74 8.74 -11.73 7.35
N PHE A 75 9.07 -10.54 7.87
CA PHE A 75 10.38 -9.88 7.71
C PHE A 75 10.89 -9.93 6.26
N PRO A 76 10.15 -9.34 5.30
CA PRO A 76 10.49 -9.43 3.89
C PRO A 76 11.83 -8.74 3.59
N LYS A 77 12.59 -9.32 2.65
CA LYS A 77 13.86 -8.73 2.20
C LYS A 77 13.69 -7.54 1.26
N ASN A 78 12.56 -7.48 0.55
CA ASN A 78 12.19 -6.39 -0.35
C ASN A 78 10.91 -5.74 0.16
N GLN A 79 10.86 -4.41 0.19
CA GLN A 79 9.71 -3.71 0.74
C GLN A 79 9.48 -2.34 0.08
N MET A 80 8.31 -2.18 -0.54
CA MET A 80 7.79 -0.87 -0.93
C MET A 80 6.86 -0.33 0.17
N VAL A 81 7.03 0.93 0.56
CA VAL A 81 6.24 1.59 1.61
C VAL A 81 5.75 2.94 1.14
N GLY A 82 4.43 3.09 1.10
CA GLY A 82 3.76 4.37 0.98
C GLY A 82 3.75 5.17 2.28
N VAL A 83 3.97 6.48 2.19
CA VAL A 83 3.75 7.41 3.31
C VAL A 83 3.00 8.66 2.87
N PHE A 84 2.26 9.26 3.80
CA PHE A 84 1.35 10.37 3.50
C PHE A 84 2.00 11.77 3.54
N ASN A 85 3.26 11.89 3.96
CA ASN A 85 3.98 13.18 3.94
C ASN A 85 5.51 13.01 3.83
N LEU A 86 6.19 14.09 3.45
CA LEU A 86 7.64 14.15 3.28
C LEU A 86 8.43 13.93 4.59
N GLU A 87 7.87 14.32 5.75
CA GLU A 87 8.51 14.13 7.05
C GLU A 87 8.65 12.64 7.38
N LEU A 88 7.59 11.86 7.16
CA LEU A 88 7.59 10.41 7.33
C LEU A 88 8.47 9.74 6.30
N LEU A 89 8.46 10.20 5.04
CA LEU A 89 9.34 9.66 4.00
C LEU A 89 10.81 9.73 4.44
N ARG A 90 11.24 10.89 4.94
CA ARG A 90 12.59 11.08 5.46
C ARG A 90 12.88 10.22 6.70
N LEU A 91 11.93 10.12 7.63
CA LEU A 91 12.10 9.34 8.85
C LEU A 91 12.21 7.83 8.56
N TYR A 92 11.38 7.29 7.67
CA TYR A 92 11.51 5.92 7.21
C TYR A 92 12.83 5.67 6.50
N GLY A 93 13.28 6.62 5.67
CA GLY A 93 14.59 6.55 5.02
C GLY A 93 15.71 6.40 6.05
N TYR A 94 15.62 7.15 7.15
CA TYR A 94 16.59 7.05 8.24
C TYR A 94 16.54 5.75 9.05
N LEU A 95 15.40 5.08 9.10
CA LEU A 95 15.27 3.80 9.78
C LEU A 95 15.81 2.66 8.92
N TYR A 96 15.44 2.63 7.64
CA TYR A 96 15.84 1.52 6.76
C TYR A 96 17.29 1.57 6.28
N GLN A 97 17.94 2.74 6.23
CA GLN A 97 19.38 2.83 5.93
C GLN A 97 20.26 2.01 6.90
N ASN A 98 19.76 1.69 8.09
CA ASN A 98 20.45 0.88 9.10
C ASN A 98 20.06 -0.62 9.05
N THR A 99 19.29 -1.04 8.05
CA THR A 99 18.87 -2.43 7.88
C THR A 99 19.43 -3.01 6.58
N ASN A 100 19.36 -4.33 6.44
CA ASN A 100 19.70 -5.04 5.19
C ASN A 100 18.50 -5.21 4.25
N THR A 101 17.42 -4.45 4.47
CA THR A 101 16.21 -4.51 3.65
C THR A 101 16.45 -3.75 2.35
N ASN A 102 16.08 -4.31 1.21
CA ASN A 102 15.93 -3.58 -0.03
C ASN A 102 14.58 -2.84 0.01
N TYR A 103 14.58 -1.52 -0.01
CA TYR A 103 13.39 -0.72 0.23
C TYR A 103 13.18 0.37 -0.81
N ALA A 104 11.92 0.73 -0.99
CA ALA A 104 11.48 1.94 -1.69
C ALA A 104 10.38 2.63 -0.86
N ILE A 105 10.63 3.85 -0.40
CA ILE A 105 9.66 4.65 0.34
C ILE A 105 9.10 5.71 -0.59
N VAL A 106 7.78 5.79 -0.71
CA VAL A 106 7.11 6.57 -1.75
C VAL A 106 6.17 7.58 -1.13
N HIS A 107 6.19 8.80 -1.65
CA HIS A 107 5.22 9.83 -1.36
C HIS A 107 4.99 10.71 -2.58
N ALA A 108 3.75 10.76 -3.05
CA ALA A 108 3.36 11.68 -4.10
C ALA A 108 3.05 13.07 -3.54
N LEU A 109 3.49 14.12 -4.26
CA LEU A 109 3.38 15.51 -3.80
C LEU A 109 1.94 16.04 -3.80
N ASP A 110 1.05 15.36 -4.52
CA ASP A 110 -0.40 15.57 -4.54
C ASP A 110 -1.13 14.80 -3.41
N GLY A 111 -0.40 14.05 -2.58
CA GLY A 111 -0.88 13.53 -1.30
C GLY A 111 -1.08 12.01 -1.23
N TYR A 112 -0.81 11.28 -2.30
CA TYR A 112 -0.86 9.82 -2.29
C TYR A 112 0.35 9.20 -1.61
N ASP A 113 0.14 8.02 -1.02
CA ASP A 113 1.17 7.13 -0.51
C ASP A 113 1.59 6.07 -1.55
N GLU A 114 1.47 6.40 -2.84
CA GLU A 114 1.74 5.52 -3.99
C GLU A 114 2.48 6.31 -5.07
N ILE A 115 2.97 5.65 -6.13
CA ILE A 115 3.35 6.38 -7.35
C ILE A 115 2.09 6.97 -7.95
N SER A 116 2.09 8.30 -8.06
CA SER A 116 1.01 9.06 -8.68
C SER A 116 1.29 9.32 -10.16
N LEU A 117 0.24 9.20 -10.97
CA LEU A 117 0.23 9.70 -12.34
C LEU A 117 -0.47 11.07 -12.47
N THR A 118 -0.97 11.63 -11.36
CA THR A 118 -1.60 12.97 -11.31
C THR A 118 -0.63 14.06 -10.87
N GLY A 119 0.64 13.71 -10.63
CA GLY A 119 1.67 14.64 -10.18
C GLY A 119 2.99 13.93 -9.86
N ASN A 120 3.95 14.71 -9.36
CA ASN A 120 5.28 14.19 -9.07
C ASN A 120 5.30 13.30 -7.82
N THR A 121 6.13 12.26 -7.88
CA THR A 121 6.35 11.30 -6.80
C THR A 121 7.79 11.30 -6.32
N LYS A 122 7.98 11.44 -5.01
CA LYS A 122 9.29 11.31 -4.37
C LYS A 122 9.52 9.89 -3.88
N VAL A 123 10.68 9.33 -4.19
CA VAL A 123 11.08 7.97 -3.80
C VAL A 123 12.43 8.00 -3.10
N ILE A 124 12.55 7.37 -1.92
CA ILE A 124 13.83 7.06 -1.27
C ILE A 124 14.06 5.55 -1.32
N SER A 125 15.18 5.13 -1.90
CA SER A 125 15.64 3.74 -1.90
C SER A 125 16.99 3.58 -1.20
N ASN A 126 17.54 2.37 -1.20
CA ASN A 126 18.89 2.09 -0.70
C ASN A 126 20.01 2.89 -1.38
N HIS A 127 19.77 3.35 -2.61
CA HIS A 127 20.83 3.91 -3.46
C HIS A 127 20.63 5.38 -3.81
N ALA A 128 19.38 5.85 -3.82
CA ALA A 128 19.05 7.18 -4.29
C ALA A 128 17.79 7.74 -3.64
N GLU A 129 17.74 9.06 -3.61
CA GLU A 129 16.53 9.85 -3.40
C GLU A 129 16.20 10.53 -4.73
N THR A 130 15.07 10.16 -5.33
CA THR A 130 14.68 10.57 -6.68
C THR A 130 13.28 11.17 -6.67
N MET A 131 13.03 12.09 -7.60
CA MET A 131 11.70 12.58 -7.94
C MET A 131 11.36 12.06 -9.33
N PHE A 132 10.17 11.49 -9.49
CA PHE A 132 9.63 11.02 -10.76
C PHE A 132 8.40 11.86 -11.13
N SER A 133 8.31 12.25 -12.39
CA SER A 133 7.04 12.67 -13.00
C SER A 133 6.42 11.49 -13.79
N PRO A 134 5.14 11.57 -14.17
CA PRO A 134 4.53 10.58 -15.07
C PRO A 134 5.32 10.40 -16.38
N GLU A 135 5.88 11.49 -16.92
CA GLU A 135 6.65 11.49 -18.16
C GLU A 135 7.98 10.74 -18.05
N ASP A 136 8.61 10.75 -16.87
CA ASP A 136 9.83 9.94 -16.61
C ASP A 136 9.53 8.43 -16.73
N LEU A 137 8.27 8.03 -16.56
CA LEU A 137 7.79 6.66 -16.74
C LEU A 137 7.28 6.40 -18.18
N GLY A 138 7.36 7.39 -19.06
CA GLY A 138 6.81 7.33 -20.42
C GLY A 138 5.28 7.40 -20.47
N LEU A 139 4.66 7.92 -19.40
CA LEU A 139 3.21 8.05 -19.27
C LEU A 139 2.80 9.53 -19.32
N SER A 140 1.53 9.79 -19.63
CA SER A 140 0.98 11.15 -19.55
C SER A 140 0.43 11.40 -18.14
N GLU A 141 0.53 12.64 -17.68
CA GLU A 141 -0.22 13.10 -16.51
C GLU A 141 -1.73 12.89 -16.72
N ILE A 142 -2.41 12.40 -15.69
CA ILE A 142 -3.85 12.11 -15.70
C ILE A 142 -4.57 12.92 -14.61
N THR A 143 -5.90 12.81 -14.55
CA THR A 143 -6.69 13.44 -13.48
C THR A 143 -7.16 12.42 -12.45
N GLN A 144 -7.36 12.86 -11.21
CA GLN A 144 -7.85 12.01 -10.12
C GLN A 144 -9.18 11.32 -10.46
N GLU A 145 -10.07 12.01 -11.19
CA GLU A 145 -11.39 11.47 -11.57
C GLU A 145 -11.25 10.24 -12.48
N SER A 146 -10.21 10.18 -13.31
CA SER A 146 -9.97 9.05 -14.23
C SER A 146 -9.56 7.75 -13.54
N ILE A 147 -9.12 7.84 -12.27
CA ILE A 147 -8.62 6.72 -11.46
C ILE A 147 -9.36 6.56 -10.14
N PHE A 148 -10.56 7.14 -10.04
CA PHE A 148 -11.36 7.02 -8.84
C PHE A 148 -11.74 5.56 -8.56
N GLY A 149 -11.34 5.03 -7.40
CA GLY A 149 -11.50 3.61 -7.01
C GLY A 149 -12.93 3.18 -6.64
N GLY A 150 -13.94 3.98 -6.95
CA GLY A 150 -15.33 3.68 -6.62
C GLY A 150 -15.76 4.15 -5.21
N SER A 151 -17.06 4.09 -4.96
CA SER A 151 -17.70 4.59 -3.74
C SER A 151 -18.22 3.48 -2.81
N THR A 152 -18.31 2.25 -3.31
CA THR A 152 -18.74 1.06 -2.59
C THR A 152 -17.76 -0.09 -2.78
N VAL A 153 -17.74 -1.05 -1.86
CA VAL A 153 -16.85 -2.22 -1.92
C VAL A 153 -17.08 -3.01 -3.20
N GLU A 154 -18.34 -3.15 -3.62
CA GLU A 154 -18.70 -3.76 -4.90
C GLU A 154 -18.09 -3.02 -6.10
N SER A 155 -18.20 -1.68 -6.12
CA SER A 155 -17.64 -0.89 -7.22
C SER A 155 -16.11 -0.93 -7.26
N SER A 156 -15.45 -0.93 -6.09
CA SER A 156 -13.98 -1.04 -5.97
C SER A 156 -13.50 -2.43 -6.38
N ALA A 157 -14.14 -3.49 -5.90
CA ALA A 157 -13.84 -4.87 -6.27
C ALA A 157 -14.02 -5.12 -7.78
N ARG A 158 -15.04 -4.52 -8.41
CA ARG A 158 -15.21 -4.58 -9.86
C ARG A 158 -14.05 -3.91 -10.60
N ILE A 159 -13.68 -2.69 -10.22
CA ILE A 159 -12.54 -1.97 -10.83
C ILE A 159 -11.25 -2.78 -10.67
N PHE A 160 -11.01 -3.33 -9.47
CA PHE A 160 -9.87 -4.21 -9.20
C PHE A 160 -9.85 -5.41 -10.16
N MET A 161 -10.98 -6.11 -10.33
CA MET A 161 -11.08 -7.25 -11.24
C MET A 161 -10.90 -6.84 -12.70
N ASP A 162 -11.45 -5.70 -13.12
CA ASP A 162 -11.31 -5.17 -14.47
C ASP A 162 -9.83 -4.92 -14.79
N VAL A 163 -9.07 -4.31 -13.88
CA VAL A 163 -7.63 -4.05 -14.05
C VAL A 163 -6.83 -5.35 -14.08
N ILE A 164 -7.09 -6.30 -13.17
CA ILE A 164 -6.39 -7.59 -13.15
C ILE A 164 -6.68 -8.41 -14.43
N GLN A 165 -7.86 -8.25 -15.03
CA GLN A 165 -8.22 -8.89 -16.30
C GLN A 165 -7.73 -8.11 -17.53
N GLY A 166 -7.09 -6.94 -17.35
CA GLY A 166 -6.60 -6.09 -18.44
C GLY A 166 -7.71 -5.37 -19.22
N ILE A 167 -8.90 -5.24 -18.63
CA ILE A 167 -10.05 -4.54 -19.22
C ILE A 167 -10.38 -3.21 -18.52
N GLY A 168 -9.59 -2.83 -17.50
CA GLY A 168 -9.63 -1.49 -16.91
C GLY A 168 -9.28 -0.40 -17.93
N THR A 169 -9.56 0.86 -17.60
CA THR A 169 -9.16 1.97 -18.48
C THR A 169 -7.63 2.02 -18.62
N GLU A 170 -7.15 2.65 -19.69
CA GLU A 170 -5.71 2.83 -19.89
C GLU A 170 -5.05 3.51 -18.67
N GLN A 171 -5.69 4.54 -18.11
CA GLN A 171 -5.22 5.25 -16.93
C GLN A 171 -5.15 4.34 -15.70
N GLN A 172 -6.18 3.54 -15.44
CA GLN A 172 -6.21 2.61 -14.30
C GLN A 172 -5.12 1.54 -14.41
N ASN A 173 -4.96 0.96 -15.59
CA ASN A 173 -3.92 -0.03 -15.85
C ASN A 173 -2.53 0.59 -15.69
N ASN A 174 -2.32 1.82 -16.20
CA ASN A 174 -1.05 2.52 -16.10
C ASN A 174 -0.67 2.85 -14.64
N VAL A 175 -1.63 3.22 -13.78
CA VAL A 175 -1.36 3.43 -12.35
C VAL A 175 -0.87 2.14 -11.67
N VAL A 176 -1.52 1.01 -11.96
CA VAL A 176 -1.10 -0.29 -11.42
C VAL A 176 0.27 -0.69 -11.94
N CYS A 177 0.53 -0.53 -13.25
CA CYS A 177 1.83 -0.80 -13.85
C CYS A 177 2.95 0.08 -13.28
N ALA A 178 2.69 1.36 -13.04
CA ALA A 178 3.66 2.29 -12.47
C ALA A 178 4.10 1.86 -11.06
N ASN A 179 3.14 1.50 -10.20
CA ASN A 179 3.43 1.00 -8.85
C ASN A 179 4.08 -0.39 -8.88
N ALA A 180 3.62 -1.28 -9.75
CA ALA A 180 4.21 -2.62 -9.92
C ALA A 180 5.63 -2.59 -10.50
N GLY A 181 5.97 -1.59 -11.32
CA GLY A 181 7.30 -1.42 -11.88
C GLY A 181 8.36 -0.98 -10.87
N LEU A 182 7.95 -0.35 -9.76
CA LEU A 182 8.84 -0.01 -8.66
C LEU A 182 9.02 -1.18 -7.66
N ALA A 183 7.99 -2.01 -7.48
CA ALA A 183 7.94 -3.10 -6.50
C ALA A 183 8.85 -4.29 -6.87
#